data_AF-A0A1M5X8L0-F1
#
_entry.id   AF-A0A1M5X8L0-F1
#
_cell.length_a   1.000
_cell.length_b   1.000
_cell.length_c   1.000
_cell.angle_alpha   90.00
_cell.angle_beta   90.00
_cell.angle_gamma   90.00
#
_symmetry.space_group_name_H-M   'P 1'
#
loop_
_entity.id
_entity.type
_entity.pdbx_description
1 polymer ?
#
loop_
_entity_poly.entity_id
_entity_poly.type
_entity_poly.pdbx_seq_one_letter_code
_entity_poly.pdbx_strand_id
1 'polypeptide(L)'
;MKTDNNDKGRDPNGKFAEGNKFSPGRTPIYSDPEHMATKLLDYFTWIEGEYVIERKITTKTTGKGKEAVTTTEDEPVKIWTRYPEPPTMTGLAIYLGFASRQSLYDYAKEDGFSYPIKRALLEVENNYEKGLFGDKVIGVLFALKNMGWTDRTETDITSKGDKINASPSVVTVEIVKPDFED
;
A
#
# COMPACT_ATOMS: atom_id res chain seq x y z
N MET A 1 28.60 -17.26 13.62
CA MET A 1 27.48 -17.50 12.69
C MET A 1 26.44 -16.43 12.98
N LYS A 2 26.36 -15.38 12.16
CA LYS A 2 25.40 -14.29 12.35
C LYS A 2 24.09 -14.73 11.70
N THR A 3 23.08 -14.98 12.49
CA THR A 3 21.71 -15.17 11.99
C THR A 3 21.10 -13.78 11.86
N ASP A 4 21.04 -13.27 10.63
CA ASP A 4 20.32 -12.04 10.31
C ASP A 4 18.84 -12.25 10.62
N ASN A 5 18.41 -11.73 11.76
CA ASN A 5 17.04 -11.82 12.28
C ASN A 5 16.14 -10.76 11.63
N ASN A 6 15.95 -10.83 10.31
CA ASN A 6 15.05 -9.92 9.59
C ASN A 6 13.77 -10.58 9.04
N ASP A 7 13.44 -11.79 9.49
CA ASP A 7 12.24 -12.53 9.05
C ASP A 7 11.29 -12.89 10.21
N LYS A 8 11.30 -12.09 11.29
CA LYS A 8 10.37 -12.25 12.42
C LYS A 8 9.10 -11.44 12.17
N GLY A 9 8.26 -11.97 11.31
CA GLY A 9 6.97 -11.40 10.91
C GLY A 9 6.29 -12.18 9.79
N ARG A 10 7.02 -13.10 9.15
CA ARG A 10 6.51 -14.04 8.15
C ARG A 10 6.21 -15.38 8.82
N ASP A 11 4.96 -15.81 8.78
CA ASP A 11 4.54 -17.14 9.23
C ASP A 11 5.43 -18.22 8.58
N PRO A 12 5.98 -19.20 9.33
CA PRO A 12 6.68 -20.36 8.78
C PRO A 12 5.85 -21.18 7.76
N ASN A 13 4.54 -20.98 7.68
CA ASN A 13 3.67 -21.58 6.67
C ASN A 13 3.54 -20.81 5.36
N GLY A 14 4.27 -19.70 5.16
CA GLY A 14 4.55 -19.13 3.84
C GLY A 14 3.35 -18.93 2.91
N LYS A 15 2.15 -18.75 3.45
CA LYS A 15 0.92 -18.57 2.69
C LYS A 15 0.53 -17.11 2.79
N PHE A 16 0.55 -16.44 1.64
CA PHE A 16 -0.22 -15.23 1.40
C PHE A 16 -1.58 -15.37 2.10
N ALA A 17 -1.81 -14.48 3.08
CA ALA A 17 -3.03 -14.18 3.82
C ALA A 17 -4.08 -15.31 3.98
N GLU A 18 -4.44 -15.63 5.23
CA GLU A 18 -5.74 -16.22 5.54
C GLU A 18 -6.87 -15.26 5.13
N GLY A 19 -7.22 -15.34 3.86
CA GLY A 19 -8.27 -14.60 3.18
C GLY A 19 -8.48 -15.14 1.78
N ASN A 20 -7.39 -15.60 1.14
CA ASN A 20 -7.44 -16.50 0.00
C ASN A 20 -6.14 -17.30 -0.05
N LYS A 21 -6.19 -18.63 0.14
CA LYS A 21 -5.01 -19.47 -0.12
C LYS A 21 -4.61 -19.25 -1.57
N PHE A 22 -3.45 -18.63 -1.81
CA PHE A 22 -2.88 -18.59 -3.15
C PHE A 22 -2.81 -20.02 -3.68
N SER A 23 -3.74 -20.35 -4.58
CA SER A 23 -3.79 -21.64 -5.25
C SER A 23 -3.05 -21.44 -6.57
N PRO A 24 -1.86 -22.05 -6.75
CA PRO A 24 -0.97 -21.76 -7.89
C PRO A 24 -1.54 -22.10 -9.28
N GLY A 25 -2.83 -22.46 -9.39
CA GLY A 25 -3.52 -22.74 -10.65
C GLY A 25 -4.92 -22.15 -10.78
N ARG A 26 -5.43 -21.33 -9.85
CA ARG A 26 -6.76 -20.73 -9.98
C ARG A 26 -6.75 -19.26 -9.59
N THR A 27 -6.99 -18.39 -10.56
CA THR A 27 -7.24 -16.97 -10.35
C THR A 27 -8.39 -16.80 -9.36
N PRO A 28 -8.26 -15.92 -8.35
CA PRO A 28 -9.38 -15.59 -7.48
C PRO A 28 -10.48 -14.94 -8.31
N ILE A 29 -11.70 -15.46 -8.18
CA ILE A 29 -12.89 -14.93 -8.83
C ILE A 29 -13.85 -14.50 -7.72
N TYR A 30 -14.20 -13.23 -7.73
CA TYR A 30 -15.27 -12.66 -6.92
C TYR A 30 -16.52 -12.57 -7.78
N SER A 31 -17.58 -13.25 -7.38
CA SER A 31 -18.91 -13.16 -8.01
C SER A 31 -19.89 -12.32 -7.21
N ASP A 32 -19.58 -12.08 -5.94
CA ASP A 32 -20.38 -11.30 -5.01
C ASP A 32 -19.65 -9.99 -4.67
N PRO A 33 -20.20 -8.82 -5.04
CA PRO A 33 -19.65 -7.52 -4.70
C PRO A 33 -19.54 -7.27 -3.19
N GLU A 34 -20.46 -7.79 -2.38
CA GLU A 34 -20.41 -7.59 -0.93
C GLU A 34 -19.21 -8.33 -0.33
N HIS A 35 -18.99 -9.57 -0.73
CA HIS A 35 -17.81 -10.32 -0.30
C HIS A 35 -16.49 -9.62 -0.68
N MET A 36 -16.37 -9.05 -1.89
CA MET A 36 -15.18 -8.28 -2.24
C MET A 36 -15.05 -7.03 -1.36
N ALA A 37 -16.15 -6.30 -1.13
CA ALA A 37 -16.14 -5.11 -0.27
C ALA A 37 -15.69 -5.43 1.16
N THR A 38 -16.12 -6.56 1.73
CA THR A 38 -15.63 -7.05 3.03
C THR A 38 -14.12 -7.28 2.98
N LYS A 39 -13.61 -7.99 1.95
CA LYS A 39 -12.16 -8.24 1.84
C LYS A 39 -11.33 -6.97 1.65
N LEU A 40 -11.86 -5.97 0.97
CA LEU A 40 -11.22 -4.66 0.86
C LEU A 40 -11.11 -3.98 2.23
N LEU A 41 -12.16 -4.02 3.04
CA LEU A 41 -12.14 -3.47 4.39
C LEU A 41 -11.20 -4.26 5.31
N ASP A 42 -11.24 -5.59 5.24
CA ASP A 42 -10.38 -6.48 6.02
C ASP A 42 -8.91 -6.15 5.80
N TYR A 43 -8.50 -5.80 4.57
CA TYR A 43 -7.14 -5.35 4.26
C TYR A 43 -6.74 -4.10 5.06
N PHE A 44 -7.60 -3.08 5.10
CA PHE A 44 -7.31 -1.85 5.84
C PHE A 44 -7.23 -2.08 7.34
N THR A 45 -8.09 -2.94 7.90
CA THR A 45 -7.97 -3.36 9.31
C THR A 45 -6.70 -4.17 9.54
N TRP A 46 -6.31 -5.04 8.61
CA TRP A 46 -5.14 -5.88 8.75
C TRP A 46 -3.83 -5.07 8.81
N ILE A 47 -3.71 -4.03 7.96
CA ILE A 47 -2.53 -3.16 7.93
C ILE A 47 -2.43 -2.20 9.12
N GLU A 48 -3.45 -2.06 9.97
CA GLU A 48 -3.33 -1.33 11.25
C GLU A 48 -2.40 -2.03 12.24
N GLY A 49 -2.05 -3.29 11.95
CA GLY A 49 -1.17 -4.10 12.77
C GLY A 49 -1.90 -4.73 13.96
N GLU A 50 -1.16 -5.54 14.70
CA GLU A 50 -1.65 -6.23 15.89
C GLU A 50 -0.66 -6.02 17.03
N TYR A 51 -1.18 -5.89 18.24
CA TYR A 51 -0.38 -5.70 19.44
C TYR A 51 -0.99 -6.40 20.63
N VAL A 52 -0.12 -6.73 21.59
CA VAL A 52 -0.49 -7.19 22.92
C VAL A 52 -0.03 -6.17 23.95
N ILE A 53 -0.76 -6.09 25.05
CA ILE A 53 -0.37 -5.29 26.21
C ILE A 53 0.20 -6.24 27.25
N GLU A 54 1.49 -6.12 27.53
CA GLU A 54 2.15 -6.90 28.59
C GLU A 54 2.52 -5.99 29.77
N ARG A 55 2.44 -6.53 30.98
CA ARG A 55 2.91 -5.82 32.18
C ARG A 55 4.42 -5.98 32.31
N LYS A 56 5.14 -4.87 32.28
CA LYS A 56 6.59 -4.88 32.46
C LYS A 56 6.94 -4.33 33.83
N ILE A 57 7.46 -5.20 34.69
CA ILE A 57 7.97 -4.82 36.00
C ILE A 57 9.42 -4.37 35.81
N THR A 58 9.69 -3.09 36.06
CA THR A 58 11.05 -2.54 36.03
C THR A 58 11.49 -2.16 37.43
N THR A 59 12.58 -2.77 37.89
CA THR A 59 13.16 -2.47 39.20
C THR A 59 14.40 -1.61 39.00
N LYS A 60 14.37 -0.39 39.54
CA LYS A 60 15.53 0.52 39.55
C LYS A 60 15.97 0.71 40.99
N THR A 61 17.23 0.39 41.27
CA THR A 61 17.84 0.67 42.57
C THR A 61 18.72 1.91 42.45
N THR A 62 18.38 2.95 43.21
CA THR A 62 19.12 4.21 43.25
C THR A 62 19.77 4.36 44.62
N GLY A 63 21.09 4.62 44.64
CA GLY A 63 21.89 4.76 45.86
C GLY A 63 22.99 3.71 45.98
N LYS A 64 23.83 3.82 47.02
CA LYS A 64 24.90 2.86 47.36
C LYS A 64 24.85 2.52 48.84
N GLY A 65 25.05 1.24 49.18
CA GLY A 65 25.08 0.77 50.56
C GLY A 65 23.68 0.63 51.17
N LYS A 66 23.57 0.86 52.49
CA LYS A 66 22.35 0.57 53.28
C LYS A 66 21.15 1.49 53.00
N GLU A 67 21.36 2.58 52.25
CA GLU A 67 20.31 3.56 51.88
C GLU A 67 19.83 3.40 50.44
N ALA A 68 20.21 2.32 49.75
CA ALA A 68 19.75 2.07 48.39
C ALA A 68 18.22 1.91 48.35
N VAL A 69 17.53 2.82 47.66
CA VAL A 69 16.08 2.77 47.46
C VAL A 69 15.82 2.01 46.18
N THR A 70 15.01 0.95 46.29
CA THR A 70 14.58 0.15 45.14
C THR A 70 13.16 0.57 44.79
N THR A 71 13.01 1.24 43.65
CA THR A 71 11.71 1.59 43.09
C THR A 71 11.31 0.52 42.08
N THR A 72 10.10 -0.01 42.22
CA THR A 72 9.51 -0.95 41.27
C THR A 72 8.36 -0.27 40.56
N GLU A 73 8.46 -0.16 39.24
CA GLU A 73 7.43 0.41 38.35
C GLU A 73 6.72 -0.75 37.64
N ASP A 74 5.39 -0.83 37.75
CA ASP A 74 4.53 -1.77 36.99
C ASP A 74 3.73 -0.96 35.97
N GLU A 75 4.22 -0.94 34.73
CA GLU A 75 3.60 -0.19 33.64
C GLU A 75 3.13 -1.15 32.53
N PRO A 76 1.89 -0.98 32.01
CA PRO A 76 1.45 -1.69 30.82
C PRO A 76 2.23 -1.18 29.61
N VAL A 77 2.89 -2.09 28.89
CA VAL A 77 3.67 -1.77 27.69
C VAL A 77 2.98 -2.37 26.47
N LYS A 78 2.78 -1.54 25.45
CA LYS A 78 2.30 -1.96 24.12
C LYS A 78 3.43 -2.64 23.35
N ILE A 79 3.27 -3.92 23.04
CA ILE A 79 4.21 -4.71 22.24
C ILE A 79 3.53 -5.13 20.94
N TRP A 80 4.07 -4.68 19.81
CA TRP A 80 3.54 -5.03 18.49
C TRP A 80 3.87 -6.48 18.14
N THR A 81 2.87 -7.27 17.79
CA THR A 81 3.03 -8.60 17.18
C THR A 81 3.12 -8.48 15.66
N ARG A 82 2.40 -7.52 15.07
CA ARG A 82 2.55 -7.06 13.69
C ARG A 82 2.54 -5.54 13.67
N TYR A 83 3.56 -4.93 13.07
CA TYR A 83 3.61 -3.49 12.96
C TYR A 83 2.59 -2.97 11.93
N PRO A 84 2.03 -1.77 12.13
CA PRO A 84 1.19 -1.14 11.13
C PRO A 84 1.99 -0.86 9.85
N GLU A 85 1.32 -0.99 8.72
CA GLU A 85 1.88 -0.77 7.38
C GLU A 85 1.06 0.29 6.62
N PRO A 86 1.69 1.11 5.76
CA PRO A 86 0.95 2.04 4.91
C PRO A 86 0.18 1.27 3.82
N PRO A 87 -1.07 1.65 3.51
CA PRO A 87 -1.83 1.01 2.44
C PRO A 87 -1.17 1.26 1.08
N THR A 88 -1.06 0.19 0.29
CA THR A 88 -0.63 0.26 -1.12
C THR A 88 -1.62 -0.44 -2.04
N MET A 89 -1.66 -0.03 -3.31
CA MET A 89 -2.47 -0.69 -4.34
C MET A 89 -2.05 -2.16 -4.54
N THR A 90 -0.74 -2.41 -4.51
CA THR A 90 -0.17 -3.75 -4.68
C THR A 90 -0.46 -4.63 -3.48
N GLY A 91 -0.36 -4.10 -2.25
CA GLY A 91 -0.73 -4.82 -1.04
C GLY A 91 -2.20 -5.24 -1.07
N LEU A 92 -3.08 -4.35 -1.53
CA LEU A 92 -4.50 -4.61 -1.67
C LEU A 92 -4.79 -5.69 -2.74
N ALA A 93 -4.13 -5.64 -3.90
CA ALA A 93 -4.23 -6.69 -4.92
C ALA A 93 -3.73 -8.05 -4.40
N ILE A 94 -2.60 -8.07 -3.69
CA ILE A 94 -2.03 -9.28 -3.08
C ILE A 94 -2.98 -9.85 -2.03
N TYR A 95 -3.60 -9.00 -1.21
CA TYR A 95 -4.54 -9.41 -0.16
C TYR A 95 -5.80 -10.07 -0.74
N LEU A 96 -6.30 -9.56 -1.86
CA LEU A 96 -7.39 -10.20 -2.63
C LEU A 96 -6.95 -11.46 -3.39
N GLY A 97 -5.66 -11.76 -3.42
CA GLY A 97 -5.08 -12.90 -4.11
C GLY A 97 -4.85 -12.67 -5.61
N PHE A 98 -4.98 -11.44 -6.11
CA PHE A 98 -4.73 -11.13 -7.51
C PHE A 98 -3.23 -11.17 -7.85
N ALA A 99 -2.93 -11.60 -9.08
CA ALA A 99 -1.57 -11.62 -9.60
C ALA A 99 -1.11 -10.26 -10.16
N SER A 100 -2.04 -9.33 -10.38
CA SER A 100 -1.76 -8.02 -10.96
C SER A 100 -2.71 -6.97 -10.42
N ARG A 101 -2.23 -5.73 -10.31
CA ARG A 101 -3.07 -4.55 -10.05
C ARG A 101 -4.14 -4.34 -11.14
N GLN A 102 -3.91 -4.86 -12.34
CA GLN A 102 -4.86 -4.76 -13.45
C GLN A 102 -6.21 -5.39 -13.11
N SER A 103 -6.21 -6.49 -12.33
CA SER A 103 -7.44 -7.15 -11.89
C SER A 103 -8.34 -6.22 -11.07
N LEU A 104 -7.78 -5.32 -10.26
CA LEU A 104 -8.57 -4.30 -9.55
C LEU A 104 -9.30 -3.38 -10.52
N TYR A 105 -8.61 -2.91 -11.57
CA TYR A 105 -9.20 -2.01 -12.55
C TYR A 105 -10.23 -2.70 -13.44
N ASP A 106 -10.06 -3.98 -13.72
CA ASP A 106 -11.01 -4.74 -14.51
C ASP A 106 -12.29 -5.00 -13.72
N TYR A 107 -12.19 -5.44 -12.46
CA TYR A 107 -13.34 -5.51 -11.57
C TYR A 107 -14.00 -4.15 -11.33
N ALA A 108 -13.24 -3.05 -11.31
CA ALA A 108 -13.82 -1.72 -11.14
C ALA A 108 -14.73 -1.28 -12.32
N LYS A 109 -14.68 -1.99 -13.46
CA LYS A 109 -15.58 -1.78 -14.61
C LYS A 109 -16.84 -2.64 -14.53
N GLU A 110 -16.86 -3.65 -13.67
CA GLU A 110 -18.01 -4.53 -13.47
C GLU A 110 -19.05 -3.90 -12.53
N ASP A 111 -20.33 -4.17 -12.80
CA ASP A 111 -21.43 -3.67 -11.99
C ASP A 111 -21.38 -4.24 -10.56
N GLY A 112 -21.67 -3.39 -9.57
CA GLY A 112 -21.57 -3.72 -8.15
C GLY A 112 -20.15 -3.63 -7.57
N PHE A 113 -19.12 -3.96 -8.34
CA PHE A 113 -17.72 -3.91 -7.89
C PHE A 113 -17.08 -2.52 -8.03
N SER A 114 -17.59 -1.67 -8.94
CA SER A 114 -17.01 -0.36 -9.23
C SER A 114 -16.85 0.55 -8.00
N TYR A 115 -17.92 0.70 -7.21
CA TYR A 115 -17.92 1.60 -6.06
C TYR A 115 -16.95 1.17 -4.95
N PRO A 116 -16.98 -0.08 -4.42
CA PRO A 116 -16.10 -0.48 -3.34
C PRO A 116 -14.62 -0.43 -3.74
N ILE A 117 -14.28 -0.79 -4.97
CA ILE A 117 -12.88 -0.72 -5.45
C ILE A 117 -12.42 0.74 -5.56
N LYS A 118 -13.22 1.62 -6.18
CA LYS A 118 -12.86 3.05 -6.27
C LYS A 118 -12.67 3.68 -4.90
N ARG A 119 -13.53 3.33 -3.93
CA ARG A 119 -13.38 3.78 -2.53
C ARG A 119 -12.07 3.29 -1.93
N ALA A 120 -11.71 2.03 -2.11
CA ALA A 120 -10.46 1.48 -1.59
C ALA A 120 -9.22 2.11 -2.24
N LEU A 121 -9.25 2.35 -3.56
CA LEU A 121 -8.17 3.06 -4.26
C LEU A 121 -8.03 4.51 -3.78
N LEU A 122 -9.15 5.21 -3.57
CA LEU A 122 -9.16 6.56 -3.01
C LEU A 122 -8.52 6.60 -1.61
N GLU A 123 -8.73 5.57 -0.79
CA GLU A 123 -8.13 5.49 0.54
C GLU A 123 -6.60 5.31 0.48
N VAL A 124 -6.12 4.53 -0.48
CA VAL A 124 -4.68 4.43 -0.80
C VAL A 124 -4.15 5.79 -1.24
N GLU A 125 -4.82 6.48 -2.18
CA GLU A 125 -4.42 7.81 -2.65
C GLU A 125 -4.35 8.83 -1.50
N ASN A 126 -5.36 8.87 -0.63
CA ASN A 126 -5.40 9.72 0.56
C ASN A 126 -4.23 9.46 1.51
N ASN A 127 -3.75 8.21 1.64
CA ASN A 127 -2.56 7.92 2.43
C ASN A 127 -1.30 8.55 1.81
N TYR A 128 -1.13 8.41 0.50
CA TYR A 128 -0.04 9.07 -0.21
C TYR A 128 -0.18 10.59 -0.10
N GLU A 129 -1.36 11.17 -0.30
CA GLU A 129 -1.59 12.61 -0.18
C GLU A 129 -1.17 13.14 1.20
N LYS A 130 -1.53 12.45 2.30
CA LYS A 130 -1.05 12.81 3.65
C LYS A 130 0.47 12.79 3.75
N GLY A 131 1.14 11.89 3.03
CA GLY A 131 2.60 11.82 2.94
C GLY A 131 3.26 13.04 2.29
N LEU A 132 2.51 13.87 1.55
CA LEU A 132 3.04 15.12 0.96
C LEU A 132 3.43 16.15 2.03
N PHE A 133 2.86 16.06 3.23
CA PHE A 133 3.21 16.92 4.37
C PHE A 133 4.43 16.42 5.17
N GLY A 134 5.02 15.28 4.79
CA GLY A 134 6.18 14.68 5.47
C GLY A 134 7.51 14.90 4.74
N ASP A 135 8.56 14.24 5.21
CA ASP A 135 9.92 14.46 4.70
C ASP A 135 10.23 13.74 3.36
N LYS A 136 9.43 12.72 2.99
CA LYS A 136 9.66 11.85 1.82
C LYS A 136 8.77 12.19 0.62
N VAL A 137 8.52 13.48 0.40
CA VAL A 137 7.57 14.00 -0.60
C VAL A 137 7.84 13.50 -2.02
N ILE A 138 9.11 13.36 -2.44
CA ILE A 138 9.45 12.98 -3.82
C ILE A 138 8.92 11.58 -4.19
N GLY A 139 9.06 10.61 -3.29
CA GLY A 139 8.56 9.25 -3.52
C GLY A 139 7.03 9.20 -3.55
N VAL A 140 6.40 10.01 -2.70
CA VAL A 140 4.94 10.18 -2.65
C VAL A 140 4.42 10.80 -3.95
N LEU A 141 5.02 11.88 -4.44
CA LEU A 141 4.66 12.51 -5.71
C LEU A 141 4.81 11.54 -6.88
N PHE A 142 5.89 10.74 -6.91
CA PHE A 142 6.07 9.72 -7.94
C PHE A 142 4.96 8.66 -7.89
N ALA A 143 4.55 8.22 -6.69
CA ALA A 143 3.46 7.27 -6.52
C ALA A 143 2.11 7.87 -6.98
N LEU A 144 1.78 9.09 -6.57
CA LEU A 144 0.55 9.79 -6.99
C LEU A 144 0.50 9.99 -8.52
N LYS A 145 1.63 10.36 -9.14
CA LYS A 145 1.73 10.44 -10.60
C LYS A 145 1.44 9.12 -11.29
N ASN A 146 1.95 8.01 -10.74
CA ASN A 146 1.64 6.66 -11.24
C ASN A 146 0.18 6.24 -11.02
N MET A 147 -0.56 6.94 -10.14
CA MET A 147 -2.00 6.77 -9.92
C MET A 147 -2.83 7.71 -10.80
N GLY A 148 -2.21 8.47 -11.69
CA GLY A 148 -2.89 9.34 -12.65
C GLY A 148 -2.94 10.81 -12.25
N TRP A 149 -2.30 11.21 -11.15
CA TRP A 149 -2.16 12.63 -10.82
C TRP A 149 -1.21 13.29 -11.83
N THR A 150 -1.62 14.43 -12.37
CA THR A 150 -0.82 15.18 -13.34
C THR A 150 -0.50 16.56 -12.80
N ASP A 151 0.76 16.96 -12.88
CA ASP A 151 1.13 18.35 -12.67
C ASP A 151 0.61 19.18 -13.85
N ARG A 152 0.02 20.34 -13.55
CA ARG A 152 -0.31 21.31 -14.58
C ARG A 152 0.97 22.09 -14.93
N THR A 153 1.47 21.89 -16.15
CA THR A 153 2.56 22.69 -16.70
C THR A 153 1.99 23.73 -17.66
N GLU A 154 2.11 25.01 -17.32
CA GLU A 154 1.87 26.10 -18.27
C GLU A 154 3.19 26.41 -18.97
N THR A 155 3.26 26.17 -20.28
CA THR A 155 4.44 26.45 -21.10
C THR A 155 4.08 27.47 -22.15
N ASP A 156 4.57 28.70 -21.98
CA ASP A 156 4.46 29.75 -23.00
C ASP A 156 5.46 29.47 -24.13
N ILE A 157 4.98 28.87 -25.21
CA ILE A 157 5.76 28.72 -26.44
C ILE A 157 5.62 30.01 -27.26
N THR A 158 6.65 30.85 -27.22
CA THR A 158 6.76 32.03 -28.08
C THR A 158 7.88 31.81 -29.10
N SER A 159 7.64 32.18 -30.35
CA SER A 159 8.69 32.27 -31.37
C SER A 159 8.88 33.73 -31.72
N LYS A 160 10.07 34.26 -31.42
CA LYS A 160 10.44 35.67 -31.67
C LYS A 160 9.45 36.71 -31.08
N GLY A 161 8.78 36.39 -29.96
CA GLY A 161 7.87 37.30 -29.27
C GLY A 161 6.39 37.17 -29.67
N ASP A 162 6.07 36.37 -30.68
CA ASP A 162 4.70 36.08 -31.09
C ASP A 162 4.19 34.76 -30.49
N LYS A 163 2.93 34.75 -30.04
CA LYS A 163 2.25 33.56 -29.53
C LYS A 163 2.10 32.53 -30.66
N ILE A 164 2.62 31.33 -30.46
CA ILE A 164 2.40 30.23 -31.40
C ILE A 164 1.06 29.57 -31.03
N ASN A 165 0.03 29.77 -31.84
CA ASN A 165 -1.23 29.01 -31.71
C ASN A 165 -0.99 27.58 -32.20
N ALA A 166 -0.39 26.73 -31.36
CA ALA A 166 -0.24 25.32 -31.65
C ALA A 166 -1.53 24.59 -31.24
N SER A 167 -2.43 24.33 -32.19
CA SER A 167 -3.44 23.29 -32.02
C SER A 167 -2.71 21.95 -31.86
N PRO A 168 -3.05 21.11 -30.86
CA PRO A 168 -2.37 19.83 -30.67
C PRO A 168 -2.56 18.98 -31.93
N SER A 169 -1.45 18.68 -32.60
CA SER A 169 -1.43 17.78 -33.75
C SER A 169 -1.48 16.35 -33.22
N VAL A 170 -2.58 15.64 -33.45
CA VAL A 170 -2.66 14.21 -33.16
C VAL A 170 -1.81 13.49 -34.20
N VAL A 171 -0.66 12.97 -33.79
CA VAL A 171 0.17 12.09 -34.64
C VAL A 171 -0.30 10.66 -34.40
N THR A 172 -1.11 10.13 -35.31
CA THR A 172 -1.44 8.70 -35.34
C THR A 172 -0.23 7.92 -35.84
N VAL A 173 0.40 7.18 -34.92
CA VAL A 173 1.44 6.20 -35.28
C VAL A 173 0.74 4.87 -35.55
N GLU A 174 0.60 4.48 -36.81
CA GLU A 174 0.18 3.13 -37.18
C GLU A 174 1.35 2.17 -36.95
N ILE A 175 1.19 1.25 -36.01
CA ILE A 175 2.14 0.16 -35.79
C ILE A 175 1.87 -0.89 -36.88
N VAL A 176 2.70 -0.89 -37.92
CA VAL A 176 2.71 -1.96 -38.92
C VAL A 176 3.20 -3.23 -38.24
N LYS A 177 2.35 -4.24 -38.13
CA LYS A 177 2.77 -5.57 -37.67
C LYS A 177 3.75 -6.15 -38.70
N PRO A 178 4.93 -6.64 -38.30
CA PRO A 178 5.79 -7.35 -39.22
C PRO A 178 5.12 -8.68 -39.61
N ASP A 179 5.03 -8.92 -40.92
CA ASP A 179 4.64 -10.20 -41.48
C ASP A 179 5.71 -11.23 -41.09
N PHE A 180 5.33 -12.19 -40.24
CA PHE A 180 6.10 -13.41 -40.06
C PHE A 180 5.59 -14.40 -41.10
N GLU A 181 6.39 -14.66 -42.13
CA GLU A 181 6.18 -15.80 -43.02
C GLU A 181 6.39 -17.11 -42.23
N ASP A 182 5.52 -18.10 -42.49
CA ASP A 182 5.41 -19.40 -41.80
C ASP A 182 6.69 -20.26 -41.83
#